data_AF-A0A0E0TF18-F1
#
_entry.id   AF-A0A0E0TF18-F1
#
_cell.length_a   1.000
_cell.length_b   1.000
_cell.length_c   1.000
_cell.angle_alpha   90.00
_cell.angle_beta   90.00
_cell.angle_gamma   90.00
#
_symmetry.space_group_name_H-M   'P 1'
#
loop_
_entity.id
_entity.type
_entity.pdbx_description
1 polymer ?
#
loop_
_entity_poly.entity_id
_entity_poly.type
_entity_poly.pdbx_seq_one_letter_code
_entity_poly.pdbx_strand_id
1 'polypeptide(L)'
;MRKLSHEEFCQRVKEVHGDEYDVLGRYVNRRTKITVRHNKCGTIWDVSPWPFTKGHGCPKCFGVNKKTTEMYKEEVKSLVGDEYSVLGEYKNTHAKIRFIHNECGHVFDMVAKAFLLGQRCPKCRLKKMSQRFRKTTEQFKKEVYEKVGDEYIVLSDYKGKDVNVKMLHRKCGNTFEVTPNHFLSSMNSRCPHCKTSKGEEVIRKFLLENGYTFKSQYRIKECRNIRPLPFDFAIFNGDTLVCLIEFDGEQHFHPKFGRKEFERTIANDKIKNEFCAKNNIPLIRIPYISADIKADLAKALQSMKIPSQACPETAGRCND
;
A
#
# COMPACT_ATOMS: atom_id res chain seq x y z
N MET A 1 -48.06 43.24 -32.18
CA MET A 1 -48.51 41.86 -31.87
C MET A 1 -50.03 41.86 -31.81
N ARG A 2 -50.69 41.00 -32.58
CA ARG A 2 -52.15 40.80 -32.56
C ARG A 2 -52.60 40.39 -31.15
N LYS A 3 -53.65 41.03 -30.65
CA LYS A 3 -54.28 40.69 -29.37
C LYS A 3 -55.19 39.48 -29.61
N LEU A 4 -55.00 38.41 -28.83
CA LEU A 4 -55.87 37.24 -28.88
C LEU A 4 -57.32 37.62 -28.49
N SER A 5 -58.31 36.97 -29.10
CA SER A 5 -59.68 36.98 -28.61
C SER A 5 -59.82 36.10 -27.36
N HIS A 6 -60.99 36.14 -26.72
CA HIS A 6 -61.27 35.27 -25.56
C HIS A 6 -61.35 33.80 -25.97
N GLU A 7 -62.00 33.52 -27.09
CA GLU A 7 -62.16 32.20 -27.68
C GLU A 7 -60.80 31.62 -28.08
N GLU A 8 -59.94 32.43 -28.71
CA GLU A 8 -58.57 32.03 -29.06
C GLU A 8 -57.72 31.73 -27.83
N PHE A 9 -57.91 32.47 -26.73
CA PHE A 9 -57.24 32.18 -25.47
C PHE A 9 -57.72 30.86 -24.86
N CYS A 10 -59.03 30.62 -24.79
CA CYS A 10 -59.60 29.37 -24.27
C CYS A 10 -59.16 28.16 -25.10
N GLN A 11 -59.13 28.30 -26.43
CA GLN A 11 -58.63 27.27 -27.33
C GLN A 11 -57.15 26.95 -27.04
N ARG A 12 -56.32 27.98 -26.84
CA ARG A 12 -54.91 27.80 -26.49
C ARG A 12 -54.69 27.17 -25.12
N VAL A 13 -55.56 27.47 -24.15
CA VAL A 13 -55.53 26.80 -22.84
C VAL A 13 -55.84 25.31 -23.02
N LYS A 14 -56.85 24.97 -23.83
CA LYS A 14 -57.21 23.59 -24.15
C LYS A 14 -56.11 22.84 -24.90
N GLU A 15 -55.40 23.50 -25.81
CA GLU A 15 -54.24 22.92 -26.51
C GLU A 15 -53.08 22.59 -25.56
N VAL A 16 -52.85 23.42 -24.54
CA VAL A 16 -51.69 23.28 -23.62
C VAL A 16 -52.00 22.34 -22.46
N HIS A 17 -53.21 22.42 -21.89
CA HIS A 17 -53.59 21.72 -20.66
C HIS A 17 -54.71 20.70 -20.83
N GLY A 18 -55.23 20.50 -22.04
CA GLY A 18 -56.40 19.64 -22.27
C GLY A 18 -57.65 20.18 -21.57
N ASP A 19 -58.49 19.27 -21.07
CA ASP A 19 -59.71 19.59 -20.32
C ASP A 19 -59.47 19.68 -18.79
N GLU A 20 -58.21 19.83 -18.35
CA GLU A 20 -57.87 19.86 -16.92
C GLU A 20 -58.27 21.18 -16.22
N TYR A 21 -58.54 22.25 -16.96
CA TYR A 21 -58.81 23.58 -16.39
C TYR A 21 -60.01 24.26 -17.03
N ASP A 22 -60.83 24.89 -16.19
CA ASP A 22 -61.92 25.77 -16.62
C ASP A 22 -61.51 27.23 -16.50
N VAL A 23 -61.67 27.99 -17.58
CA VAL A 23 -61.48 29.44 -17.59
C VAL A 23 -62.76 30.12 -17.10
N LEU A 24 -62.72 30.68 -15.89
CA LEU A 24 -63.89 31.29 -15.25
C LEU A 24 -64.01 32.80 -15.51
N GLY A 25 -62.89 33.47 -15.81
CA GLY A 25 -62.85 34.90 -16.12
C GLY A 25 -62.87 35.20 -17.63
N ARG A 26 -63.05 36.48 -17.99
CA ARG A 26 -62.92 36.95 -19.37
C ARG A 26 -61.48 37.37 -19.68
N TYR A 27 -60.94 36.92 -20.80
CA TYR A 27 -59.59 37.31 -21.22
C TYR A 27 -59.56 38.77 -21.67
N VAL A 28 -58.69 39.56 -21.04
CA VAL A 28 -58.49 40.98 -21.37
C VAL A 28 -57.21 41.21 -22.14
N ASN A 29 -56.07 40.70 -21.66
CA ASN A 29 -54.78 40.75 -22.34
C ASN A 29 -53.79 39.78 -21.65
N ARG A 30 -52.60 39.61 -22.20
CA ARG A 30 -51.60 38.63 -21.73
C ARG A 30 -51.06 38.86 -20.30
N ARG A 31 -51.26 40.05 -19.72
CA ARG A 31 -50.74 40.47 -18.41
C ARG A 31 -51.83 40.60 -17.34
N THR A 32 -53.05 40.97 -17.74
CA THR A 32 -54.19 41.04 -16.81
C THR A 32 -54.56 39.63 -16.38
N LYS A 33 -54.61 39.41 -15.07
CA LYS A 33 -54.91 38.10 -14.51
C LYS A 33 -56.32 37.65 -14.89
N ILE A 34 -56.48 36.34 -14.99
CA ILE A 34 -57.75 35.67 -15.29
C ILE A 34 -57.95 34.54 -14.29
N THR A 35 -59.16 34.41 -13.78
CA THR A 35 -59.52 33.35 -12.83
C THR A 35 -59.71 32.03 -13.57
N VAL A 36 -59.06 30.98 -13.08
CA VAL A 36 -59.23 29.61 -13.59
C VAL A 36 -59.48 28.64 -12.44
N ARG A 37 -60.11 27.50 -12.76
CA ARG A 37 -60.29 26.36 -11.86
C ARG A 37 -59.51 25.18 -12.39
N HIS A 38 -58.76 24.49 -11.52
CA HIS A 38 -58.19 23.19 -11.86
C HIS A 38 -59.19 22.09 -11.49
N ASN A 39 -59.70 21.39 -12.49
CA ASN A 39 -60.83 20.45 -12.36
C ASN A 39 -60.50 19.26 -11.45
N LYS A 40 -59.24 18.81 -11.44
CA LYS A 40 -58.79 17.67 -10.62
C LYS A 40 -58.75 17.95 -9.11
N CYS A 41 -58.32 19.13 -8.68
CA CYS A 41 -58.16 19.46 -7.26
C CYS A 41 -59.14 20.53 -6.74
N GLY A 42 -59.99 21.08 -7.61
CA GLY A 42 -61.00 22.08 -7.30
C GLY A 42 -60.45 23.47 -6.93
N THR A 43 -59.14 23.70 -7.04
CA THR A 43 -58.54 25.00 -6.66
C THR A 43 -58.92 26.06 -7.68
N ILE A 44 -59.32 27.23 -7.21
CA ILE A 44 -59.66 28.41 -8.02
C ILE A 44 -58.65 29.51 -7.69
N TRP A 45 -57.99 30.09 -8.68
CA TRP A 45 -57.04 31.18 -8.47
C TRP A 45 -56.86 32.04 -9.73
N ASP A 46 -56.28 33.22 -9.53
CA ASP A 46 -55.97 34.16 -10.60
C ASP A 46 -54.59 33.88 -11.20
N VAL A 47 -54.55 33.69 -12.52
CA VAL A 47 -53.34 33.35 -13.27
C VAL A 47 -53.00 34.47 -14.23
N SER A 48 -51.71 34.72 -14.45
CA SER A 48 -51.30 35.53 -15.61
C SER A 48 -51.46 34.68 -16.89
N PRO A 49 -52.19 35.15 -17.92
CA PRO A 49 -52.45 34.38 -19.13
C PRO A 49 -51.21 33.90 -19.88
N TRP A 50 -50.14 34.72 -19.94
CA TRP A 50 -48.92 34.35 -20.67
C TRP A 50 -48.15 33.16 -20.07
N PRO A 51 -47.80 33.11 -18.77
CA PRO A 51 -47.20 31.91 -18.18
C PRO A 51 -48.12 30.68 -18.24
N PHE A 52 -49.43 30.88 -18.06
CA PHE A 52 -50.39 29.78 -18.06
C PHE A 52 -50.46 29.11 -19.44
N THR A 53 -50.53 29.87 -20.52
CA THR A 53 -50.43 29.34 -21.91
C THR A 53 -49.04 28.86 -22.31
N LYS A 54 -48.06 28.89 -21.41
CA LYS A 54 -46.72 28.28 -21.55
C LYS A 54 -46.58 26.97 -20.76
N GLY A 55 -47.63 26.49 -20.11
CA GLY A 55 -47.65 25.22 -19.38
C GLY A 55 -47.48 25.34 -17.87
N HIS A 56 -47.49 26.56 -17.30
CA HIS A 56 -47.59 26.70 -15.85
C HIS A 56 -48.99 26.26 -15.38
N GLY A 57 -49.04 25.41 -14.35
CA GLY A 57 -50.28 24.79 -13.89
C GLY A 57 -50.72 25.20 -12.49
N CYS A 58 -51.59 24.39 -11.89
CA CYS A 58 -52.18 24.63 -10.58
C CYS A 58 -51.11 24.76 -9.46
N PRO A 59 -51.06 25.87 -8.70
CA PRO A 59 -50.07 26.07 -7.63
C PRO A 59 -50.24 25.10 -6.46
N LYS A 60 -51.46 24.58 -6.25
CA LYS A 60 -51.74 23.55 -5.23
C LYS A 60 -51.33 22.15 -5.67
N CYS A 61 -51.17 21.89 -6.97
CA CYS A 61 -50.69 20.59 -7.46
C CYS A 61 -49.20 20.64 -7.83
N PHE A 62 -48.72 21.82 -8.19
CA PHE A 62 -47.33 22.10 -8.48
C PHE A 62 -46.49 21.84 -7.23
N GLY A 63 -45.66 20.79 -7.27
CA GLY A 63 -44.77 20.40 -6.18
C GLY A 63 -45.39 19.53 -5.08
N VAL A 64 -46.59 18.95 -5.30
CA VAL A 64 -47.26 18.10 -4.29
C VAL A 64 -46.99 16.60 -4.44
N ASN A 65 -46.58 16.14 -5.63
CA ASN A 65 -46.03 14.79 -5.82
C ASN A 65 -44.53 14.74 -5.46
N LYS A 66 -44.16 15.18 -4.26
CA LYS A 66 -42.80 14.94 -3.75
C LYS A 66 -42.69 13.46 -3.41
N LYS A 67 -41.76 12.78 -4.09
CA LYS A 67 -41.40 11.40 -3.76
C LYS A 67 -41.07 11.32 -2.26
N THR A 68 -41.76 10.45 -1.54
CA THR A 68 -41.50 10.22 -0.11
C THR A 68 -40.30 9.30 0.08
N THR A 69 -39.84 9.16 1.32
CA THR A 69 -38.77 8.18 1.66
C THR A 69 -39.21 6.76 1.35
N GLU A 70 -40.48 6.43 1.58
CA GLU A 70 -41.08 5.12 1.34
C GLU A 70 -41.13 4.81 -0.15
N MET A 71 -41.61 5.76 -0.97
CA MET A 71 -41.61 5.63 -2.42
C MET A 71 -40.20 5.46 -3.00
N TYR A 72 -39.20 6.14 -2.43
CA TYR A 72 -37.81 5.98 -2.85
C TYR A 72 -37.23 4.62 -2.44
N LYS A 73 -37.57 4.13 -1.24
CA LYS A 73 -37.20 2.79 -0.77
C LYS A 73 -37.78 1.70 -1.67
N GLU A 74 -39.05 1.83 -2.06
CA GLU A 74 -39.72 0.93 -3.00
C GLU A 74 -39.06 0.95 -4.38
N GLU A 75 -38.73 2.13 -4.91
CA GLU A 75 -38.04 2.27 -6.20
C GLU A 75 -36.63 1.65 -6.18
N VAL A 76 -35.88 1.83 -5.09
CA VAL A 76 -34.59 1.16 -4.91
C VAL A 76 -34.79 -0.35 -4.87
N LYS A 77 -35.75 -0.84 -4.08
CA LYS A 77 -36.06 -2.27 -3.98
C LYS A 77 -36.51 -2.86 -5.33
N SER A 78 -37.29 -2.14 -6.12
CA SER A 78 -37.68 -2.60 -7.46
C SER A 78 -36.50 -2.64 -8.43
N LEU A 79 -35.50 -1.78 -8.24
CA LEU A 79 -34.32 -1.69 -9.11
C LEU A 79 -33.27 -2.75 -8.82
N VAL A 80 -33.02 -3.07 -7.54
CA VAL A 80 -31.89 -3.93 -7.13
C VAL A 80 -32.29 -5.05 -6.15
N GLY A 81 -33.58 -5.22 -5.88
CA GLY A 81 -34.07 -6.18 -4.90
C GLY A 81 -33.49 -5.91 -3.51
N ASP A 82 -33.02 -6.97 -2.87
CA ASP A 82 -32.43 -6.94 -1.53
C ASP A 82 -30.89 -6.78 -1.56
N GLU A 83 -30.27 -6.40 -2.68
CA GLU A 83 -28.81 -6.14 -2.74
C GLU A 83 -28.43 -4.89 -1.90
N TYR A 84 -29.33 -3.90 -1.82
CA TYR A 84 -29.12 -2.66 -1.08
C TYR A 84 -30.29 -2.31 -0.16
N SER A 85 -29.98 -1.70 0.97
CA SER A 85 -30.98 -1.10 1.86
C SER A 85 -30.75 0.40 2.02
N VAL A 86 -31.82 1.19 2.02
CA VAL A 86 -31.78 2.64 2.26
C VAL A 86 -31.95 2.90 3.76
N LEU A 87 -30.93 3.45 4.40
CA LEU A 87 -30.91 3.75 5.84
C LEU A 87 -31.27 5.20 6.16
N GLY A 88 -31.07 6.11 5.20
CA GLY A 88 -31.35 7.54 5.38
C GLY A 88 -32.74 7.96 4.90
N GLU A 89 -33.09 9.22 5.18
CA GLU A 89 -34.30 9.87 4.66
C GLU A 89 -34.08 10.46 3.27
N TYR A 90 -35.09 10.34 2.41
CA TYR A 90 -35.10 10.98 1.11
C TYR A 90 -35.57 12.43 1.23
N LYS A 91 -34.72 13.37 0.80
CA LYS A 91 -35.06 14.81 0.80
C LYS A 91 -35.40 15.32 -0.60
N ASN A 92 -34.56 14.99 -1.58
CA ASN A 92 -34.75 15.30 -2.99
C ASN A 92 -33.74 14.50 -3.85
N THR A 93 -33.81 14.64 -5.17
CA THR A 93 -32.99 13.91 -6.15
C THR A 93 -31.49 14.19 -6.06
N HIS A 94 -31.08 15.36 -5.57
CA HIS A 94 -29.69 15.80 -5.50
C HIS A 94 -29.07 15.66 -4.11
N ALA A 95 -29.90 15.43 -3.09
CA ALA A 95 -29.47 15.18 -1.73
C ALA A 95 -28.78 13.82 -1.62
N LYS A 96 -27.79 13.75 -0.72
CA LYS A 96 -27.19 12.48 -0.31
C LYS A 96 -28.13 11.75 0.63
N ILE A 97 -28.23 10.44 0.45
CA ILE A 97 -28.95 9.51 1.30
C ILE A 97 -28.03 8.35 1.65
N ARG A 98 -28.20 7.80 2.84
CA ARG A 98 -27.37 6.72 3.37
C ARG A 98 -27.86 5.37 2.89
N PHE A 99 -26.96 4.56 2.36
CA PHE A 99 -27.20 3.20 1.91
C PHE A 99 -26.31 2.21 2.66
N ILE A 100 -26.74 0.95 2.70
CA ILE A 100 -25.88 -0.20 2.97
C ILE A 100 -25.92 -1.14 1.77
N HIS A 101 -24.75 -1.60 1.34
CA HIS A 101 -24.64 -2.70 0.40
C HIS A 101 -24.65 -4.01 1.20
N ASN A 102 -25.74 -4.77 1.09
CA ASN A 102 -26.00 -5.91 1.98
C ASN A 102 -24.94 -7.02 1.79
N GLU A 103 -24.45 -7.26 0.57
CA GLU A 103 -23.44 -8.29 0.32
C GLU A 103 -22.08 -8.01 0.97
N CYS A 104 -21.64 -6.73 1.03
CA CYS A 104 -20.32 -6.37 1.54
C CYS A 104 -20.34 -5.63 2.89
N GLY A 105 -21.53 -5.39 3.43
CA GLY A 105 -21.79 -4.68 4.69
C GLY A 105 -21.36 -3.21 4.71
N HIS A 106 -21.02 -2.62 3.55
CA HIS A 106 -20.50 -1.25 3.53
C HIS A 106 -21.63 -0.23 3.57
N VAL A 107 -21.61 0.62 4.60
CA VAL A 107 -22.48 1.79 4.73
C VAL A 107 -21.81 3.00 4.07
N PHE A 108 -22.54 3.70 3.21
CA PHE A 108 -22.03 4.87 2.49
C PHE A 108 -23.15 5.85 2.12
N ASP A 109 -22.79 7.12 1.93
CA ASP A 109 -23.72 8.16 1.49
C ASP A 109 -23.57 8.40 -0.03
N MET A 110 -24.69 8.48 -0.75
CA MET A 110 -24.71 8.71 -2.20
C MET A 110 -25.88 9.60 -2.60
N VAL A 111 -25.71 10.38 -3.68
CA VAL A 111 -26.80 11.17 -4.27
C VAL A 111 -27.91 10.25 -4.78
N ALA A 112 -29.15 10.54 -4.41
CA ALA A 112 -30.30 9.69 -4.75
C ALA A 112 -30.44 9.44 -6.26
N LYS A 113 -30.31 10.48 -7.08
CA LYS A 113 -30.31 10.37 -8.55
C LYS A 113 -29.17 9.51 -9.08
N ALA A 114 -27.98 9.59 -8.49
CA ALA A 114 -26.80 8.85 -8.96
C ALA A 114 -26.97 7.33 -8.76
N PHE A 115 -27.58 6.93 -7.64
CA PHE A 115 -27.91 5.52 -7.38
C PHE A 115 -28.87 4.98 -8.44
N LEU A 116 -29.94 5.72 -8.75
CA LEU A 116 -30.91 5.34 -9.78
C LEU A 116 -30.29 5.25 -11.19
N LEU A 117 -29.30 6.09 -11.49
CA LEU A 117 -28.54 6.05 -12.75
C LEU A 117 -27.52 4.90 -12.84
N GLY A 118 -27.49 4.00 -11.86
CA GLY A 118 -26.61 2.82 -11.89
C GLY A 118 -25.32 2.96 -11.08
N GLN A 119 -25.10 4.04 -10.33
CA GLN A 119 -23.99 4.07 -9.38
C GLN A 119 -24.25 3.12 -8.22
N ARG A 120 -23.20 2.43 -7.78
CA ARG A 120 -23.25 1.34 -6.79
C ARG A 120 -22.14 1.50 -5.75
N CYS A 121 -22.06 0.54 -4.83
CA CYS A 121 -21.14 0.55 -3.70
C CYS A 121 -19.70 1.00 -4.10
N PRO A 122 -19.20 2.13 -3.56
CA PRO A 122 -17.88 2.65 -3.91
C PRO A 122 -16.75 1.70 -3.48
N LYS A 123 -16.88 1.03 -2.33
CA LYS A 123 -15.93 0.02 -1.84
C LYS A 123 -15.80 -1.16 -2.81
N CYS A 124 -16.93 -1.70 -3.29
CA CYS A 124 -16.92 -2.80 -4.26
C CYS A 124 -16.34 -2.35 -5.60
N ARG A 125 -16.68 -1.15 -6.07
CA ARG A 125 -16.09 -0.57 -7.29
C ARG A 125 -14.57 -0.47 -7.18
N LEU A 126 -14.06 0.10 -6.08
CA LEU A 126 -12.63 0.23 -5.84
C LEU A 126 -11.93 -1.13 -5.76
N LYS A 127 -12.53 -2.13 -5.11
CA LYS A 127 -12.01 -3.50 -5.06
C LYS A 127 -11.89 -4.12 -6.45
N LYS A 128 -12.95 -4.02 -7.27
CA LYS A 128 -12.95 -4.52 -8.67
C LYS A 128 -11.91 -3.78 -9.53
N MET A 129 -11.80 -2.45 -9.39
CA MET A 129 -10.78 -1.67 -10.09
C MET A 129 -9.36 -2.10 -9.68
N SER A 130 -9.09 -2.21 -8.38
CA SER A 130 -7.78 -2.64 -7.88
C SER A 130 -7.39 -4.03 -8.40
N GLN A 131 -8.35 -4.96 -8.49
CA GLN A 131 -8.10 -6.28 -9.07
C GLN A 131 -7.80 -6.21 -10.57
N ARG A 132 -8.59 -5.43 -11.34
CA ARG A 132 -8.41 -5.28 -12.79
C ARG A 132 -7.06 -4.67 -13.18
N PHE A 133 -6.60 -3.69 -12.41
CA PHE A 133 -5.32 -3.00 -12.65
C PHE A 133 -4.15 -3.61 -11.89
N ARG A 134 -4.36 -4.74 -11.17
CA ARG A 134 -3.27 -5.43 -10.49
C ARG A 134 -2.37 -6.07 -11.54
N LYS A 135 -1.08 -5.75 -11.48
CA LYS A 135 -0.05 -6.38 -12.30
C LYS A 135 -0.03 -7.89 -12.03
N THR A 136 0.30 -8.68 -13.05
CA THR A 136 0.60 -10.10 -12.87
C THR A 136 1.97 -10.29 -12.25
N THR A 137 2.25 -11.48 -11.69
CA THR A 137 3.60 -11.84 -11.21
C THR A 137 4.65 -11.68 -12.30
N GLU A 138 4.34 -12.05 -13.54
CA GLU A 138 5.26 -11.92 -14.68
C GLU A 138 5.53 -10.47 -15.07
N GLN A 139 4.52 -9.60 -15.05
CA GLN A 139 4.71 -8.16 -15.26
C GLN A 139 5.60 -7.57 -14.17
N PHE A 140 5.40 -7.97 -12.91
CA PHE A 140 6.24 -7.51 -11.81
C PHE A 140 7.69 -8.00 -11.95
N LYS A 141 7.92 -9.27 -12.32
CA LYS A 141 9.26 -9.81 -12.60
C LYS A 141 9.97 -9.01 -13.70
N LYS A 142 9.25 -8.69 -14.78
CA LYS A 142 9.79 -7.87 -15.88
C LYS A 142 10.23 -6.48 -15.39
N GLU A 143 9.43 -5.81 -14.58
CA GLU A 143 9.79 -4.49 -14.02
C GLU A 143 11.00 -4.55 -13.08
N VAL A 144 11.11 -5.62 -12.28
CA VAL A 144 12.30 -5.86 -11.45
C VAL A 144 13.53 -5.99 -12.35
N TYR A 145 13.45 -6.82 -13.39
CA TYR A 145 14.55 -7.02 -14.32
C TYR A 145 14.93 -5.72 -15.06
N GLU A 146 13.97 -4.94 -15.53
CA GLU A 146 14.23 -3.63 -16.16
C GLU A 146 14.93 -2.65 -15.21
N LYS A 147 14.72 -2.77 -13.90
CA LYS A 147 15.28 -1.86 -12.89
C LYS A 147 16.67 -2.24 -12.40
N VAL A 148 16.93 -3.54 -12.22
CA VAL A 148 18.16 -4.05 -11.56
C VAL A 148 18.82 -5.23 -12.30
N GLY A 149 18.33 -5.59 -13.47
CA GLY A 149 18.80 -6.75 -14.24
C GLY A 149 18.65 -8.06 -13.48
N ASP A 150 19.65 -8.92 -13.59
CA ASP A 150 19.69 -10.24 -12.94
C ASP A 150 20.11 -10.21 -11.46
N GLU A 151 20.34 -9.04 -10.86
CA GLU A 151 20.84 -8.94 -9.49
C GLU A 151 19.86 -9.55 -8.46
N TYR A 152 18.56 -9.54 -8.76
CA TYR A 152 17.51 -10.05 -7.88
C TYR A 152 16.60 -11.06 -8.57
N ILE A 153 16.11 -12.05 -7.81
CA ILE A 153 15.12 -13.02 -8.25
C ILE A 153 13.86 -12.88 -7.39
N VAL A 154 12.70 -12.78 -8.03
CA VAL A 154 11.39 -12.81 -7.35
C VAL A 154 11.02 -14.26 -7.07
N LEU A 155 10.91 -14.65 -5.81
CA LEU A 155 10.61 -16.03 -5.38
C LEU A 155 9.14 -16.30 -5.08
N SER A 156 8.35 -15.27 -4.76
CA SER A 156 6.93 -15.42 -4.44
C SER A 156 6.02 -14.66 -5.39
N ASP A 157 4.75 -15.04 -5.43
CA ASP A 157 3.75 -14.36 -6.25
C ASP A 157 3.51 -12.91 -5.84
N TYR A 158 3.28 -12.07 -6.84
CA TYR A 158 2.90 -10.68 -6.65
C TYR A 158 1.41 -10.58 -6.31
N LYS A 159 1.09 -10.09 -5.12
CA LYS A 159 -0.30 -9.92 -4.64
C LYS A 159 -0.77 -8.46 -4.63
N GLY A 160 0.14 -7.52 -4.88
CA GLY A 160 -0.14 -6.08 -4.91
C GLY A 160 1.09 -5.25 -4.53
N LYS A 161 1.00 -3.94 -4.77
CA LYS A 161 2.14 -3.02 -4.60
C LYS A 161 2.60 -2.86 -3.14
N ASP A 162 1.68 -3.02 -2.19
CA ASP A 162 1.90 -2.84 -0.76
C ASP A 162 1.92 -4.18 0.01
N VAL A 163 1.93 -5.32 -0.70
CA VAL A 163 2.02 -6.66 -0.10
C VAL A 163 3.44 -7.17 -0.26
N ASN A 164 4.03 -7.70 0.80
CA ASN A 164 5.39 -8.24 0.77
C ASN A 164 5.54 -9.32 -0.32
N VAL A 165 6.68 -9.26 -1.01
CA VAL A 165 7.14 -10.26 -1.95
C VAL A 165 8.52 -10.74 -1.48
N LYS A 166 8.74 -12.05 -1.55
CA LYS A 166 10.00 -12.68 -1.21
C LYS A 166 10.96 -12.56 -2.38
N MET A 167 12.15 -12.03 -2.10
CA MET A 167 13.18 -11.79 -3.10
C MET A 167 14.49 -12.44 -2.68
N LEU A 168 15.24 -12.96 -3.64
CA LEU A 168 16.61 -13.44 -3.49
C LEU A 168 17.55 -12.40 -4.08
N HIS A 169 18.56 -11.99 -3.33
CA HIS A 169 19.65 -11.17 -3.85
C HIS A 169 20.80 -12.06 -4.30
N ARG A 170 21.07 -12.15 -5.62
CA ARG A 170 22.11 -13.06 -6.14
C ARG A 170 23.50 -12.75 -5.59
N LYS A 171 23.78 -11.48 -5.29
CA LYS A 171 25.10 -11.04 -4.83
C LYS A 171 25.48 -11.54 -3.44
N CYS A 172 24.54 -11.58 -2.49
CA CYS A 172 24.79 -12.07 -1.13
C CYS A 172 24.14 -13.42 -0.81
N GLY A 173 23.32 -13.96 -1.71
CA GLY A 173 22.62 -15.23 -1.53
C GLY A 173 21.46 -15.20 -0.51
N ASN A 174 21.20 -14.06 0.13
CA ASN A 174 20.14 -13.96 1.14
C ASN A 174 18.77 -13.74 0.51
N THR A 175 17.76 -14.33 1.15
CA THR A 175 16.35 -14.08 0.84
C THR A 175 15.75 -13.13 1.87
N PHE A 176 14.92 -12.19 1.43
CA PHE A 176 14.26 -11.22 2.29
C PHE A 176 12.89 -10.85 1.73
N GLU A 177 12.06 -10.24 2.57
CA GLU A 177 10.76 -9.73 2.17
C GLU A 177 10.77 -8.21 2.00
N VAL A 178 10.14 -7.72 0.94
CA VAL A 178 10.01 -6.30 0.66
C VAL A 178 8.70 -6.02 -0.07
N THR A 179 8.11 -4.85 0.15
CA THR A 179 6.96 -4.43 -0.65
C THR A 179 7.41 -3.97 -2.04
N PRO A 180 6.73 -4.38 -3.13
CA PRO A 180 7.05 -3.97 -4.50
C PRO A 180 7.19 -2.47 -4.70
N ASN A 181 6.30 -1.68 -4.09
CA ASN A 181 6.36 -0.21 -4.18
C ASN A 181 7.67 0.33 -3.59
N HIS A 182 8.07 -0.18 -2.42
CA HIS A 182 9.30 0.26 -1.77
C HIS A 182 10.55 -0.19 -2.54
N PHE A 183 10.54 -1.40 -3.10
CA PHE A 183 11.63 -1.93 -3.92
C PHE A 183 11.84 -1.15 -5.23
N LEU A 184 10.75 -0.83 -5.94
CA LEU A 184 10.82 -0.15 -7.24
C LEU A 184 11.08 1.36 -7.11
N SER A 185 10.55 2.01 -6.07
CA SER A 185 10.63 3.47 -5.92
C SER A 185 11.90 3.98 -5.23
N SER A 186 12.58 3.16 -4.43
CA SER A 186 13.72 3.62 -3.62
C SER A 186 14.90 2.65 -3.65
N MET A 187 16.10 3.17 -3.94
CA MET A 187 17.34 2.39 -3.89
C MET A 187 17.73 1.97 -2.45
N ASN A 188 17.21 2.66 -1.43
CA ASN A 188 17.50 2.39 -0.02
C ASN A 188 16.78 1.15 0.53
N SER A 189 15.84 0.60 -0.23
CA SER A 189 14.98 -0.54 0.12
C SER A 189 15.49 -1.88 -0.39
N ARG A 190 16.71 -1.89 -0.92
CA ARG A 190 17.38 -3.09 -1.43
C ARG A 190 17.77 -4.02 -0.28
N CYS A 191 18.48 -5.10 -0.61
CA CYS A 191 18.82 -6.17 0.33
C CYS A 191 19.27 -5.62 1.72
N PRO A 192 18.50 -5.87 2.79
CA PRO A 192 18.82 -5.38 4.13
C PRO A 192 20.11 -6.03 4.67
N HIS A 193 20.42 -7.25 4.21
CA HIS A 193 21.64 -7.95 4.60
C HIS A 193 22.90 -7.30 4.02
N CYS A 194 22.82 -6.63 2.86
CA CYS A 194 23.94 -5.92 2.26
C CYS A 194 24.22 -4.53 2.85
N LYS A 195 23.35 -4.05 3.75
CA LYS A 195 23.63 -2.87 4.57
C LYS A 195 24.49 -3.19 5.79
N THR A 196 24.65 -4.47 6.12
CA THR A 196 25.56 -4.98 7.17
C THR A 196 26.92 -5.28 6.53
N SER A 197 27.99 -5.05 7.29
CA SER A 197 29.32 -4.69 6.79
C SER A 197 29.86 -5.58 5.64
N LYS A 198 30.30 -4.96 4.54
CA LYS A 198 30.95 -5.67 3.41
C LYS A 198 32.14 -6.54 3.85
N GLY A 199 32.75 -6.23 5.00
CA GLY A 199 33.91 -6.96 5.54
C GLY A 199 33.57 -8.29 6.20
N GLU A 200 32.54 -8.36 7.05
CA GLU A 200 32.11 -9.62 7.65
C GLU A 200 31.68 -10.65 6.59
N GLU A 201 31.06 -10.19 5.50
CA GLU A 201 30.71 -11.02 4.35
C GLU A 201 31.95 -11.62 3.68
N VAL A 202 32.99 -10.81 3.48
CA VAL A 202 34.26 -11.25 2.88
C VAL A 202 34.95 -12.29 3.77
N ILE A 203 34.96 -12.07 5.09
CA ILE A 203 35.50 -13.01 6.08
C ILE A 203 34.72 -14.32 6.05
N ARG A 204 33.38 -14.26 6.09
CA ARG A 204 32.54 -15.47 6.06
C ARG A 204 32.77 -16.30 4.81
N LYS A 205 32.80 -15.65 3.64
CA LYS A 205 33.05 -16.32 2.35
C LYS A 205 34.43 -16.98 2.33
N PHE A 206 35.45 -16.26 2.79
CA PHE A 206 36.81 -16.81 2.90
C PHE A 206 36.87 -18.04 3.81
N LEU A 207 36.22 -18.00 4.98
CA LEU A 207 36.23 -19.13 5.91
C LEU A 207 35.55 -20.38 5.33
N LEU A 208 34.43 -20.20 4.62
CA LEU A 208 33.73 -21.29 3.93
C LEU A 208 34.55 -21.87 2.77
N GLU A 209 35.14 -21.01 1.91
CA GLU A 209 35.97 -21.42 0.77
C GLU A 209 37.19 -22.24 1.20
N ASN A 210 37.72 -21.99 2.39
CA ASN A 210 38.89 -22.68 2.95
C ASN A 210 38.52 -23.84 3.91
N GLY A 211 37.23 -24.17 4.03
CA GLY A 211 36.75 -25.32 4.81
C GLY A 211 36.87 -25.16 6.32
N TYR A 212 36.92 -23.94 6.87
CA TYR A 212 36.95 -23.75 8.32
C TYR A 212 35.57 -24.02 8.94
N THR A 213 35.55 -24.71 10.09
CA THR A 213 34.35 -24.81 10.92
C THR A 213 34.26 -23.56 11.80
N PHE A 214 33.19 -22.77 11.67
CA PHE A 214 33.05 -21.53 12.45
C PHE A 214 31.60 -21.22 12.86
N LYS A 215 31.45 -20.35 13.86
CA LYS A 215 30.16 -19.75 14.28
C LYS A 215 30.23 -18.24 14.21
N SER A 216 29.21 -17.61 13.64
CA SER A 216 29.04 -16.15 13.65
C SER A 216 28.39 -15.65 14.94
N GLN A 217 28.69 -14.42 15.36
CA GLN A 217 28.12 -13.78 16.55
C GLN A 217 28.23 -14.64 17.83
N TYR A 218 29.38 -15.30 18.00
CA TYR A 218 29.62 -16.25 19.08
C TYR A 218 29.73 -15.53 20.44
N ARG A 219 29.05 -16.05 21.47
CA ARG A 219 29.04 -15.44 22.81
C ARG A 219 29.60 -16.41 23.84
N ILE A 220 30.58 -15.95 24.60
CA ILE A 220 31.15 -16.66 25.74
C ILE A 220 30.52 -16.06 27.00
N LYS A 221 29.92 -16.89 27.87
CA LYS A 221 29.12 -16.41 29.02
C LYS A 221 29.95 -15.57 29.99
N GLU A 222 31.21 -15.93 30.11
CA GLU A 222 32.21 -15.37 31.01
C GLU A 222 32.75 -14.02 30.48
N CYS A 223 32.74 -13.80 29.16
CA CYS A 223 33.16 -12.54 28.54
C CYS A 223 31.97 -11.56 28.47
N ARG A 224 31.73 -10.83 29.55
CA ARG A 224 30.57 -9.91 29.68
C ARG A 224 30.94 -8.59 30.32
N ASN A 225 30.23 -7.54 29.90
CA ASN A 225 30.14 -6.28 30.64
C ASN A 225 28.90 -6.33 31.55
N ILE A 226 27.70 -6.14 30.97
CA ILE A 226 26.40 -6.44 31.61
C ILE A 226 25.81 -7.75 31.03
N ARG A 227 25.91 -7.91 29.71
CA ARG A 227 25.53 -9.12 28.97
C ARG A 227 26.76 -9.71 28.26
N PRO A 228 26.75 -11.02 27.93
CA PRO A 228 27.82 -11.64 27.15
C PRO A 228 28.07 -10.89 25.85
N LEU A 229 29.32 -10.49 25.62
CA LEU A 229 29.73 -9.74 24.44
C LEU A 229 29.85 -10.70 23.24
N PRO A 230 29.25 -10.39 22.08
CA PRO A 230 29.37 -11.22 20.89
C PRO A 230 30.69 -10.97 20.19
N PHE A 231 31.31 -12.05 19.69
CA PHE A 231 32.41 -12.02 18.75
C PHE A 231 31.92 -12.28 17.32
N ASP A 232 32.49 -11.61 16.32
CA ASP A 232 31.97 -11.69 14.94
C ASP A 232 32.07 -13.10 14.37
N PHE A 233 33.22 -13.76 14.54
CA PHE A 233 33.39 -15.18 14.20
C PHE A 233 34.22 -15.92 15.24
N ALA A 234 33.94 -17.22 15.40
CA ALA A 234 34.70 -18.15 16.22
C ALA A 234 35.04 -19.39 15.39
N ILE A 235 36.32 -19.72 15.23
CA ILE A 235 36.81 -20.89 14.50
C ILE A 235 37.00 -22.06 15.46
N PHE A 236 36.54 -23.24 15.06
CA PHE A 236 36.63 -24.48 15.80
C PHE A 236 37.41 -25.53 15.01
N ASN A 237 38.07 -26.42 15.75
CA ASN A 237 38.59 -27.67 15.25
C ASN A 237 37.95 -28.80 16.07
N GLY A 238 36.93 -29.44 15.50
CA GLY A 238 36.02 -30.29 16.27
C GLY A 238 35.27 -29.47 17.33
N ASP A 239 35.33 -29.91 18.58
CA ASP A 239 34.69 -29.23 19.72
C ASP A 239 35.59 -28.16 20.38
N THR A 240 36.85 -28.04 19.95
CA THR A 240 37.79 -27.10 20.56
C THR A 240 37.76 -25.75 19.85
N LEU A 241 37.56 -24.67 20.61
CA LEU A 241 37.69 -23.30 20.12
C LEU A 241 39.16 -22.99 19.82
N VAL A 242 39.46 -22.61 18.59
CA VAL A 242 40.83 -22.35 18.12
C VAL A 242 41.15 -20.86 18.11
N CYS A 243 40.22 -20.04 17.61
CA CYS A 243 40.46 -18.61 17.43
C CYS A 243 39.14 -17.83 17.39
N LEU A 244 39.17 -16.57 17.82
CA LEU A 244 38.10 -15.59 17.66
C LEU A 244 38.51 -14.53 16.64
N ILE A 245 37.56 -14.00 15.88
CA ILE A 245 37.77 -12.95 14.88
C ILE A 245 36.80 -11.81 15.14
N GLU A 246 37.31 -10.58 15.09
CA GLU A 246 36.56 -9.32 15.11
C GLU A 246 36.85 -8.52 13.83
N PHE A 247 35.81 -7.94 13.25
CA PHE A 247 35.89 -6.99 12.16
C PHE A 247 35.57 -5.58 12.67
N ASP A 248 36.62 -4.77 12.85
CA ASP A 248 36.52 -3.43 13.39
C ASP A 248 36.04 -2.46 12.31
N GLY A 249 34.72 -2.29 12.23
CA GLY A 249 34.08 -1.32 11.34
C GLY A 249 34.49 0.14 11.62
N GLU A 250 34.14 1.05 10.71
CA GLU A 250 34.41 2.50 10.81
C GLU A 250 33.97 3.15 12.15
N GLN A 251 32.99 2.53 12.81
CA GLN A 251 32.45 2.94 14.11
C GLN A 251 33.43 2.76 15.28
N HIS A 252 34.48 1.94 15.12
CA HIS A 252 35.59 1.83 16.09
C HIS A 252 36.60 2.99 15.96
N PHE A 253 36.56 3.75 14.87
CA PHE A 253 37.54 4.80 14.57
C PHE A 253 36.91 6.20 14.64
N HIS A 254 35.61 6.33 14.36
CA HIS A 254 34.90 7.60 14.38
C HIS A 254 33.55 7.51 15.11
N PRO A 255 33.18 8.49 15.95
CA PRO A 255 31.90 8.50 16.66
C PRO A 255 30.74 8.81 15.69
N LYS A 256 30.14 7.77 15.09
CA LYS A 256 28.99 7.92 14.16
C LYS A 256 27.66 8.24 14.85
N PHE A 257 27.45 7.79 16.09
CA PHE A 257 26.17 7.89 16.81
C PHE A 257 26.28 8.59 18.19
N GLY A 258 27.39 9.31 18.43
CA GLY A 258 27.64 10.08 19.65
C GLY A 258 28.76 9.51 20.54
N ARG A 259 29.34 10.34 21.42
CA ARG A 259 30.53 9.97 22.23
C ARG A 259 30.30 8.79 23.19
N LYS A 260 29.12 8.68 23.79
CA LYS A 260 28.81 7.62 24.76
C LYS A 260 28.83 6.21 24.15
N GLU A 261 28.39 6.07 22.90
CA GLU A 261 28.38 4.78 22.22
C GLU A 261 29.79 4.37 21.78
N PHE A 262 30.60 5.34 21.35
CA PHE A 262 32.01 5.16 21.04
C PHE A 262 32.84 4.74 22.27
N GLU A 263 32.65 5.42 23.41
CA GLU A 263 33.26 5.05 24.69
C GLU A 263 32.86 3.64 25.15
N ARG A 264 31.59 3.25 24.94
CA ARG A 264 31.11 1.91 25.24
C ARG A 264 31.75 0.86 24.33
N THR A 265 31.94 1.15 23.05
CA THR A 265 32.64 0.26 22.12
C THR A 265 34.08 0.04 22.57
N ILE A 266 34.82 1.12 22.91
CA ILE A 266 36.19 1.03 23.45
C ILE A 266 36.24 0.20 24.73
N ALA A 267 35.30 0.42 25.66
CA ALA A 267 35.25 -0.34 26.91
C ALA A 267 34.98 -1.84 26.67
N ASN A 268 34.07 -2.17 25.75
CA ASN A 268 33.77 -3.56 25.40
C ASN A 268 34.96 -4.25 24.70
N ASP A 269 35.67 -3.53 23.83
CA ASP A 269 36.89 -4.03 23.17
C ASP A 269 37.98 -4.37 24.18
N LYS A 270 38.17 -3.52 25.19
CA LYS A 270 39.12 -3.77 26.28
C LYS A 270 38.78 -5.06 27.04
N ILE A 271 37.50 -5.27 27.36
CA ILE A 271 37.04 -6.50 28.03
C ILE A 271 37.31 -7.74 27.17
N LYS A 272 37.00 -7.68 25.86
CA LYS A 272 37.27 -8.78 24.93
C LYS A 272 38.76 -9.12 24.87
N ASN A 273 39.61 -8.11 24.73
CA ASN A 273 41.07 -8.28 24.64
C ASN A 273 41.64 -8.89 25.94
N GLU A 274 41.25 -8.37 27.10
CA GLU A 274 41.68 -8.89 28.40
C GLU A 274 41.19 -10.33 28.64
N PHE A 275 39.96 -10.64 28.23
CA PHE A 275 39.41 -11.99 28.32
C PHE A 275 40.18 -12.99 27.46
N CYS A 276 40.45 -12.65 26.20
CA CYS A 276 41.22 -13.50 25.30
C CYS A 276 42.65 -13.72 25.82
N ALA A 277 43.32 -12.67 26.31
CA ALA A 277 44.65 -12.77 26.89
C ALA A 277 44.68 -13.65 28.15
N LYS A 278 43.69 -13.49 29.05
CA LYS A 278 43.61 -14.27 30.29
C LYS A 278 43.35 -15.77 30.06
N ASN A 279 42.56 -16.10 29.05
CA ASN A 279 42.19 -17.49 28.73
C ASN A 279 43.09 -18.10 27.64
N ASN A 280 44.13 -17.40 27.22
CA ASN A 280 45.06 -17.81 26.17
C ASN A 280 44.34 -18.18 24.85
N ILE A 281 43.30 -17.42 24.49
CA ILE A 281 42.52 -17.60 23.26
C ILE A 281 43.05 -16.61 22.20
N PRO A 282 43.51 -17.08 21.03
CA PRO A 282 43.90 -16.20 19.94
C PRO A 282 42.73 -15.32 19.45
N LEU A 283 42.98 -14.02 19.32
CA LEU A 283 42.02 -13.04 18.81
C LEU A 283 42.62 -12.32 17.60
N ILE A 284 41.98 -12.48 16.44
CA ILE A 284 42.33 -11.77 15.20
C ILE A 284 41.40 -10.56 15.07
N ARG A 285 41.97 -9.36 14.98
CA ARG A 285 41.22 -8.13 14.69
C ARG A 285 41.55 -7.64 13.29
N ILE A 286 40.54 -7.43 12.45
CA ILE A 286 40.69 -6.93 11.09
C ILE A 286 40.06 -5.53 11.01
N PRO A 287 40.84 -4.47 10.77
CA PRO A 287 40.31 -3.12 10.64
C PRO A 287 39.60 -2.93 9.30
N TYR A 288 38.56 -2.09 9.26
CA TYR A 288 37.84 -1.77 8.03
C TYR A 288 38.69 -1.10 6.95
N ILE A 289 39.84 -0.51 7.33
CA ILE A 289 40.81 0.16 6.44
C ILE A 289 41.70 -0.87 5.71
N SER A 290 41.63 -2.15 6.08
CA SER A 290 42.39 -3.21 5.41
C SER A 290 42.17 -3.17 3.89
N ALA A 291 43.28 -3.06 3.16
CA ALA A 291 43.28 -3.01 1.70
C ALA A 291 42.88 -4.36 1.09
N ASP A 292 43.21 -5.47 1.77
CA ASP A 292 42.81 -6.83 1.40
C ASP A 292 42.53 -7.68 2.65
N ILE A 293 41.24 -7.70 3.03
CA ILE A 293 40.72 -8.46 4.18
C ILE A 293 41.06 -9.95 4.06
N LYS A 294 41.07 -10.51 2.84
CA LYS A 294 41.35 -11.95 2.64
C LYS A 294 42.82 -12.25 2.90
N ALA A 295 43.72 -11.41 2.39
CA ALA A 295 45.15 -11.58 2.58
C ALA A 295 45.54 -11.44 4.06
N ASP A 296 44.97 -10.45 4.76
CA ASP A 296 45.23 -10.22 6.18
C ASP A 296 44.72 -11.39 7.05
N LEU A 297 43.51 -11.89 6.74
CA LEU A 297 42.95 -13.06 7.42
C LEU A 297 43.77 -14.33 7.15
N ALA A 298 44.17 -14.56 5.89
CA ALA A 298 44.99 -15.71 5.51
C ALA A 298 46.34 -15.70 6.24
N LYS A 299 47.02 -14.54 6.28
CA LYS A 299 48.30 -14.36 6.97
C LYS A 299 48.16 -14.59 8.48
N ALA A 300 47.08 -14.11 9.09
CA ALA A 300 46.82 -14.28 10.51
C ALA A 300 46.51 -15.74 10.89
N LEU A 301 45.77 -16.47 10.06
CA LEU A 301 45.49 -17.89 10.29
C LEU A 301 46.73 -18.77 10.05
N GLN A 302 47.54 -18.44 9.04
CA GLN A 302 48.80 -19.13 8.74
C GLN A 302 49.84 -18.97 9.84
N SER A 303 50.00 -17.77 10.41
CA SER A 303 50.94 -17.52 11.51
C SER A 303 50.59 -18.29 12.79
N MET A 304 49.30 -18.59 12.98
CA MET A 304 48.79 -19.40 14.09
C MET A 304 48.85 -20.91 13.84
N LYS A 305 49.38 -21.35 12.69
CA LYS A 305 49.43 -22.76 12.24
C LYS A 305 48.06 -23.45 12.28
N ILE A 306 46.99 -22.72 12.01
CA ILE A 306 45.65 -23.31 11.94
C ILE A 306 45.51 -23.92 10.54
N PRO A 307 45.47 -25.26 10.40
CA PRO A 307 45.39 -25.87 9.08
C PRO A 307 44.01 -25.60 8.47
N SER A 308 43.99 -25.18 7.20
CA SER A 308 42.76 -25.23 6.40
C SER A 308 42.36 -26.69 6.20
N GLN A 309 41.05 -26.96 6.14
CA GLN A 309 40.54 -28.31 5.90
C GLN A 309 40.39 -28.61 4.40
N ALA A 310 40.89 -27.73 3.53
CA ALA A 310 40.95 -27.97 2.10
C ALA A 310 42.00 -29.06 1.82
N CYS A 311 41.55 -30.19 1.27
CA CYS A 311 42.43 -31.29 0.84
C CYS A 311 43.59 -30.75 -0.01
N PRO A 312 44.84 -31.24 0.18
CA PRO A 312 45.87 -31.03 -0.81
C PRO A 312 45.42 -31.70 -2.12
N GLU A 313 45.32 -30.93 -3.20
CA GLU A 313 45.28 -31.48 -4.55
C GLU A 313 46.48 -32.42 -4.69
N THR A 314 46.20 -33.72 -4.72
CA THR A 314 47.17 -34.71 -5.14
C THR A 314 47.52 -34.40 -6.58
N ALA A 315 48.72 -33.86 -6.80
CA ALA A 315 49.37 -33.82 -8.10
C ALA A 315 49.56 -35.27 -8.58
N GLY A 316 48.55 -35.80 -9.25
CA GLY A 316 48.63 -37.05 -9.99
C GLY A 316 49.50 -36.84 -11.22
N ARG A 317 50.80 -37.12 -11.06
CA ARG A 317 51.65 -37.53 -12.18
C ARG A 317 51.07 -38.82 -12.78
N CYS A 318 50.82 -38.81 -14.07
CA CYS A 318 51.08 -39.97 -14.93
C CYS A 318 51.77 -39.44 -16.19
N ASN A 319 53.08 -39.68 -16.24
CA ASN A 319 53.86 -39.78 -17.46
C ASN A 319 53.61 -41.17 -18.08
N ASP A 320 53.79 -41.19 -19.40
CA ASP A 320 54.01 -42.31 -20.32
C ASP A 320 52.81 -43.18 -20.73
#